data_AF-A0A1Q2L4M6-F1
#
_entry.id   AF-A0A1Q2L4M6-F1
#
_cell.length_a   1.000
_cell.length_b   1.000
_cell.length_c   1.000
_cell.angle_alpha   90.00
_cell.angle_beta   90.00
_cell.angle_gamma   90.00
#
_symmetry.space_group_name_H-M   'P 1'
#
loop_
_entity.id
_entity.type
_entity.pdbx_description
1 polymer ?
#
loop_
_entity_poly.entity_id
_entity_poly.type
_entity_poly.pdbx_seq_one_letter_code
_entity_poly.pdbx_strand_id
1 'polypeptide(L)'
;MERQVDKQLKIEIEKFKKKLFEVEYVNSEVWHEFYQFILLSYECERKNRYSVSDISEILRPHEQRGYIATIYAHGLYMVAMSNNIRIYKNGFNP
;
A
#
# COMPACT_ATOMS: atom_id res chain seq x y z
N MET A 1 16.26 -5.79 -9.39
CA MET A 1 15.26 -6.53 -10.21
C MET A 1 14.03 -5.66 -10.27
N GLU A 2 13.61 -5.30 -11.48
CA GLU A 2 12.43 -4.46 -11.70
C GLU A 2 11.17 -5.25 -11.30
N ARG A 3 10.28 -4.65 -10.50
CA ARG A 3 9.05 -5.32 -10.06
C ARG A 3 8.01 -5.25 -11.18
N GLN A 4 7.38 -6.38 -11.48
CA GLN A 4 6.26 -6.41 -12.41
C GLN A 4 4.96 -6.27 -11.62
N VAL A 5 4.63 -5.03 -11.25
CA VAL A 5 3.46 -4.76 -10.41
C VAL A 5 2.16 -5.13 -11.13
N ASP A 6 1.28 -5.80 -10.40
CA ASP A 6 -0.04 -6.22 -10.86
C ASP A 6 -0.84 -5.03 -11.42
N LYS A 7 -1.58 -5.28 -12.51
CA LYS A 7 -2.32 -4.23 -13.22
C LYS A 7 -3.44 -3.65 -12.36
N GLN A 8 -4.12 -4.47 -11.55
CA GLN A 8 -5.17 -3.98 -10.65
C GLN A 8 -4.57 -3.08 -9.57
N LEU A 9 -3.40 -3.44 -9.02
CA LEU A 9 -2.71 -2.57 -8.05
C LEU A 9 -2.34 -1.21 -8.64
N LYS A 10 -1.95 -1.15 -9.92
CA LYS A 10 -1.72 0.13 -10.62
C LYS A 10 -3.00 0.97 -10.71
N ILE A 11 -4.13 0.34 -11.00
CA ILE A 11 -5.42 1.05 -11.10
C ILE A 11 -5.85 1.59 -9.73
N GLU A 12 -5.79 0.76 -8.69
CA GLU A 12 -6.24 1.15 -7.35
C GLU A 12 -5.36 2.23 -6.72
N ILE A 13 -4.02 2.17 -6.90
CA ILE A 13 -3.14 3.21 -6.34
C ILE A 13 -3.35 4.56 -7.03
N GLU A 14 -3.58 4.59 -8.34
CA GLU A 14 -3.86 5.84 -9.06
C GLU A 14 -5.23 6.41 -8.69
N LYS A 15 -6.23 5.55 -8.46
CA LYS A 15 -7.55 5.97 -7.96
C LYS A 15 -7.43 6.60 -6.57
N PHE A 16 -6.73 5.93 -5.65
CA PHE A 16 -6.45 6.46 -4.31
C PHE A 16 -5.69 7.77 -4.39
N LYS A 17 -4.61 7.82 -5.18
CA LYS A 17 -3.78 9.02 -5.37
C LYS A 17 -4.61 10.19 -5.86
N LYS A 18 -5.45 9.99 -6.88
CA LYS A 18 -6.33 11.06 -7.38
C LYS A 18 -7.19 11.64 -6.26
N LYS A 19 -7.88 10.78 -5.50
CA LYS A 19 -8.74 11.21 -4.40
C LYS A 19 -7.99 11.87 -3.25
N LEU A 20 -6.82 11.33 -2.89
CA LEU A 20 -5.96 11.89 -1.86
C LEU A 20 -5.58 13.35 -2.15
N PHE A 21 -5.34 13.69 -3.42
CA PHE A 21 -4.95 15.04 -3.84
C PHE A 21 -6.14 15.97 -4.11
N GLU A 22 -7.37 15.45 -4.17
CA GLU A 22 -8.60 16.22 -4.39
C GLU A 22 -9.24 16.71 -3.08
N VAL A 23 -8.89 16.11 -1.94
CA VAL A 23 -9.48 16.43 -0.63
C VAL A 23 -8.60 17.36 0.19
N GLU A 24 -9.22 18.28 0.93
CA GLU A 24 -8.52 19.13 1.90
C GLU A 24 -8.08 18.35 3.14
N TYR A 25 -8.88 17.34 3.54
CA TYR A 25 -8.59 16.45 4.67
C TYR A 25 -8.87 14.99 4.28
N VAL A 26 -7.99 14.08 4.68
CA VAL A 26 -8.14 12.65 4.42
C VAL A 26 -9.25 12.09 5.30
N ASN A 27 -10.41 11.84 4.70
CA ASN A 27 -11.58 11.29 5.39
C ASN A 27 -11.63 9.75 5.34
N SER A 28 -12.65 9.16 5.96
CA SER A 28 -12.82 7.70 6.03
C SER A 28 -12.98 7.02 4.67
N GLU A 29 -13.54 7.71 3.66
CA GLU A 29 -13.71 7.13 2.32
C GLU A 29 -12.36 7.00 1.59
N VAL A 30 -11.50 8.01 1.70
CA VAL A 30 -10.14 7.97 1.12
C VAL A 30 -9.32 6.86 1.79
N TRP A 31 -9.40 6.76 3.11
CA TRP A 31 -8.75 5.67 3.86
C TRP A 31 -9.31 4.30 3.50
N HIS A 32 -10.63 4.18 3.30
CA HIS A 32 -11.25 2.93 2.88
C HIS A 32 -10.65 2.42 1.56
N GLU A 33 -10.46 3.28 0.57
CA GLU A 33 -9.82 2.87 -0.69
C GLU A 33 -8.36 2.44 -0.50
N PHE A 34 -7.63 3.12 0.36
CA PHE A 34 -6.26 2.73 0.66
C PHE A 34 -6.20 1.36 1.35
N TYR A 35 -7.14 1.07 2.25
CA TYR A 35 -7.22 -0.24 2.90
C TYR A 35 -7.60 -1.35 1.92
N GLN A 36 -8.50 -1.09 0.96
CA GLN A 36 -8.78 -2.04 -0.12
C GLN A 36 -7.53 -2.32 -0.96
N PHE A 37 -6.76 -1.27 -1.30
CA PHE A 37 -5.48 -1.41 -1.99
C PHE A 37 -4.45 -2.24 -1.20
N ILE A 38 -4.39 -2.08 0.12
CA ILE A 38 -3.53 -2.89 1.00
C ILE A 38 -3.94 -4.37 0.98
N LEU A 39 -5.24 -4.66 1.11
CA LEU A 39 -5.75 -6.02 1.07
C LEU A 39 -5.43 -6.69 -0.27
N LEU A 40 -5.68 -5.99 -1.38
CA LEU A 40 -5.33 -6.47 -2.71
C LEU A 40 -3.81 -6.70 -2.87
N SER A 41 -2.99 -5.81 -2.30
CA SER A 41 -1.53 -5.95 -2.31
C SER A 41 -1.06 -7.18 -1.54
N TYR A 42 -1.74 -7.54 -0.45
CA TYR A 42 -1.40 -8.71 0.37
C TYR A 42 -1.58 -10.02 -0.41
N GLU A 43 -2.63 -10.11 -1.24
CA GLU A 43 -2.91 -11.27 -2.10
C GLU A 43 -1.89 -11.45 -3.24
N CYS A 44 -1.10 -10.41 -3.52
CA CYS A 44 -0.06 -10.46 -4.55
C CYS A 44 1.26 -10.99 -3.99
N GLU A 45 1.98 -11.77 -4.81
CA GLU A 45 3.38 -12.10 -4.53
C GLU A 45 4.22 -10.83 -4.37
N ARG A 46 5.25 -10.87 -3.52
CA ARG A 46 6.13 -9.71 -3.24
C ARG A 46 6.72 -9.06 -4.50
N LYS A 47 7.02 -9.86 -5.54
CA LYS A 47 7.58 -9.36 -6.81
C LYS A 47 6.52 -8.63 -7.68
N ASN A 48 5.24 -8.81 -7.38
CA ASN A 48 4.08 -8.29 -8.09
C ASN A 48 3.37 -7.15 -7.36
N ARG A 49 3.83 -6.74 -6.18
CA ARG A 49 3.30 -5.58 -5.43
C ARG A 49 4.33 -4.48 -5.26
N TYR A 50 3.86 -3.30 -4.89
CA TYR A 50 4.73 -2.16 -4.60
C TYR A 50 5.52 -2.37 -3.31
N SER A 51 6.75 -1.86 -3.27
CA SER A 51 7.43 -1.65 -1.99
C SER A 51 6.97 -0.37 -1.31
N VAL A 52 7.28 -0.27 -0.02
CA VAL A 52 7.10 0.95 0.77
C VAL A 52 7.72 2.18 0.08
N SER A 53 8.93 2.04 -0.47
CA SER A 53 9.59 3.13 -1.20
C SER A 53 8.85 3.50 -2.49
N ASP A 54 8.30 2.51 -3.21
CA ASP A 54 7.51 2.76 -4.41
C ASP A 54 6.23 3.56 -4.06
N ILE A 55 5.54 3.19 -2.98
CA ILE A 55 4.36 3.95 -2.50
C ILE A 55 4.74 5.39 -2.16
N SER A 56 5.84 5.59 -1.43
CA SER A 56 6.29 6.95 -1.09
C SER A 56 6.64 7.77 -2.34
N GLU A 57 7.20 7.16 -3.39
CA GLU A 57 7.54 7.88 -4.62
C GLU A 57 6.29 8.18 -5.46
N ILE A 58 5.36 7.23 -5.60
CA ILE A 58 4.10 7.41 -6.33
C ILE A 58 3.29 8.58 -5.77
N LEU A 59 3.31 8.74 -4.45
CA LEU A 59 2.56 9.78 -3.74
C LEU A 59 3.30 11.12 -3.67
N ARG A 60 4.48 11.27 -4.26
CA ARG A 60 5.12 12.59 -4.41
C ARG A 60 4.23 13.49 -5.30
N PRO A 61 3.97 14.76 -4.95
CA PRO A 61 4.55 15.57 -3.87
C PRO A 61 3.81 15.62 -2.52
N HIS A 62 2.84 14.73 -2.25
CA HIS A 62 2.04 14.79 -1.02
C HIS A 62 2.91 14.80 0.25
N GLU A 63 2.61 15.72 1.17
CA GLU A 63 3.43 15.94 2.38
C GLU A 63 3.44 14.71 3.30
N GLN A 64 2.31 14.00 3.37
CA GLN A 64 2.14 12.82 4.23
C GLN A 64 2.59 11.50 3.57
N ARG A 65 3.24 11.54 2.39
CA ARG A 65 3.59 10.33 1.62
C ARG A 65 4.34 9.27 2.44
N GLY A 66 5.26 9.69 3.32
CA GLY A 66 6.03 8.78 4.17
C GLY A 66 5.17 8.11 5.24
N TYR A 67 4.23 8.84 5.81
CA TYR A 67 3.25 8.30 6.76
C TYR A 67 2.32 7.28 6.08
N ILE A 68 1.81 7.61 4.90
CA ILE A 68 0.94 6.73 4.12
C ILE A 68 1.69 5.46 3.69
N ALA A 69 2.94 5.57 3.24
CA ALA A 69 3.79 4.42 2.93
C ALA A 69 4.06 3.55 4.17
N THR A 70 4.19 4.16 5.35
CA THR A 70 4.32 3.42 6.61
C THR A 70 3.04 2.64 6.92
N ILE A 71 1.86 3.27 6.77
CA ILE A 71 0.56 2.59 6.93
C ILE A 71 0.42 1.43 5.95
N TYR A 72 0.89 1.56 4.71
CA TYR A 72 0.92 0.45 3.75
C TYR A 72 1.67 -0.77 4.31
N ALA A 73 2.89 -0.56 4.82
CA ALA A 73 3.69 -1.63 5.41
C ALA A 73 2.99 -2.26 6.62
N HIS A 74 2.50 -1.43 7.54
CA HIS A 74 1.80 -1.90 8.74
C HIS A 74 0.51 -2.64 8.42
N GLY A 75 -0.27 -2.17 7.44
CA GLY A 75 -1.48 -2.83 6.99
C GLY A 75 -1.18 -4.23 6.45
N LEU A 76 -0.15 -4.37 5.61
CA LEU A 76 0.29 -5.68 5.13
C LEU A 76 0.74 -6.60 6.29
N TYR A 77 1.46 -6.06 7.28
CA TYR A 77 1.83 -6.83 8.47
C TYR A 77 0.62 -7.27 9.29
N MET A 78 -0.37 -6.41 9.46
CA MET A 78 -1.60 -6.74 10.20
C MET A 78 -2.35 -7.89 9.55
N VAL A 79 -2.47 -7.88 8.21
CA VAL A 79 -3.11 -8.97 7.46
C VAL A 79 -2.29 -10.26 7.54
N ALA A 80 -0.96 -10.17 7.44
CA ALA A 80 -0.07 -11.31 7.64
C ALA A 80 -0.25 -11.93 9.03
N MET A 81 -0.28 -11.10 10.07
CA MET A 81 -0.44 -11.54 11.46
C MET A 81 -1.83 -12.13 11.72
N SER A 82 -2.90 -11.59 11.14
CA SER A 82 -4.24 -12.18 11.24
C SER A 82 -4.31 -13.57 10.60
N ASN A 83 -3.46 -13.82 9.61
CA ASN A 83 -3.28 -15.12 8.97
C ASN A 83 -2.21 -16.01 9.65
N ASN A 84 -1.79 -15.67 10.88
CA ASN A 84 -0.77 -16.37 11.66
C ASN A 84 0.62 -16.44 10.99
N ILE A 85 0.92 -15.51 10.07
CA ILE A 85 2.22 -15.40 9.42
C ILE A 85 3.13 -14.49 10.24
N ARG A 86 4.34 -14.96 10.56
CA ARG A 86 5.37 -14.15 11.24
C ARG A 86 5.84 -13.03 10.32
N ILE A 87 6.21 -11.88 10.89
CA ILE A 87 6.66 -10.69 10.12
C ILE A 87 8.16 -10.40 10.28
N TYR A 88 8.89 -11.29 10.95
CA TYR A 88 10.32 -11.17 11.24
C TYR A 88 11.09 -12.36 10.66
N LYS A 89 12.40 -12.17 10.45
CA LYS A 89 13.29 -13.17 9.82
C LYS A 89 12.76 -13.58 8.43
N ASN A 90 12.50 -14.87 8.23
CA ASN A 90 11.97 -15.44 6.98
C ASN A 90 10.43 -15.34 6.89
N GLY A 91 9.85 -14.37 7.60
CA GLY A 91 8.42 -14.10 7.61
C GLY A 91 7.95 -13.27 6.41
N PHE A 92 6.74 -12.72 6.52
CA PHE A 92 6.19 -11.79 5.54
C PHE A 92 7.07 -10.54 5.42
N ASN A 93 7.33 -10.13 4.17
CA ASN A 93 8.13 -8.96 3.85
C ASN A 93 7.35 -8.04 2.90
N PRO A 94 6.89 -6.86 3.34
CA PRO A 94 6.06 -5.96 2.55
C PRO A 94 6.75 -5.54 1.25
#